data_AF-A0A8S1A665-F1
#
_entry.id   AF-A0A8S1A665-F1
#
_cell.length_a   1.000
_cell.length_b   1.000
_cell.length_c   1.000
_cell.angle_alpha   90.00
_cell.angle_beta   90.00
_cell.angle_gamma   90.00
#
_symmetry.space_group_name_H-M   'P 1'
#
loop_
_entity.id
_entity.type
_entity.pdbx_description
1 polymer ?
#
loop_
_entity_poly.entity_id
_entity_poly.type
_entity_poly.pdbx_seq_one_letter_code
_entity_poly.pdbx_strand_id
1 'polypeptide(L)'
;MAEFQAGKFCSDLDDIYGRTAKLTGVSVSTVRRIVDEGFKNESKLVTHGKHRQGRPKKQIDDFDLCAIRQKAPTNASTVNKIKLWLLENNIPFDESLRKPYLLMLVKKHKPELVYHIDGLLGDHGHTVIRLPLYHCDLNPIELVWAMVKKRIAQKNVGGQNVAKLAEEAFQSVTPQEWKNCVEHVKSIEKEYFTRGRTLYNEIDRLFVSVCDDSSSDSEEVEVD
;
A
#
# COMPACT_ATOMS: atom_id res chain seq x y z
N MET A 1 10.31 76.61 14.94
CA MET A 1 10.05 75.25 15.49
C MET A 1 9.31 74.32 14.53
N ALA A 2 8.49 74.82 13.59
CA ALA A 2 7.76 73.95 12.64
C ALA A 2 8.66 73.24 11.60
N GLU A 3 9.72 73.88 11.11
CA GLU A 3 10.59 73.30 10.06
C GLU A 3 11.43 72.10 10.54
N PHE A 4 11.87 72.11 11.81
CA PHE A 4 12.64 71.01 12.39
C PHE A 4 11.78 69.75 12.59
N GLN A 5 10.48 69.92 12.78
CA GLN A 5 9.52 68.83 12.93
C GLN A 5 9.11 68.24 11.58
N ALA A 6 9.07 69.07 10.52
CA ALA A 6 8.85 68.63 9.15
C ALA A 6 10.03 67.81 8.58
N GLY A 7 11.28 68.21 8.85
CA GLY A 7 12.47 67.47 8.40
C GLY A 7 12.63 66.08 9.03
N LYS A 8 12.18 65.92 10.29
CA LYS A 8 12.13 64.62 10.97
C LYS A 8 11.06 63.69 10.40
N PHE A 9 9.89 64.22 10.05
CA PHE A 9 8.82 63.45 9.43
C PHE A 9 9.17 62.98 8.00
N CYS A 10 9.97 63.78 7.28
CA CYS A 10 10.41 63.46 5.92
C CYS A 10 11.49 62.35 5.91
N SER A 11 12.46 62.38 6.82
CA SER A 11 13.48 61.31 6.94
C SER A 11 12.91 59.96 7.36
N ASP A 12 11.82 59.96 8.15
CA ASP A 12 11.08 58.73 8.42
C ASP A 12 10.42 58.18 7.15
N LEU A 13 10.02 59.00 6.17
CA LEU A 13 9.40 58.59 4.88
C LEU A 13 10.36 57.86 3.93
N ASP A 14 11.66 58.10 4.07
CA ASP A 14 12.68 57.55 3.19
C ASP A 14 13.16 56.15 3.58
N ASP A 15 12.99 55.72 4.84
CA ASP A 15 13.37 54.36 5.26
C ASP A 15 12.27 53.32 4.97
N ILE A 16 12.10 53.05 3.68
CA ILE A 16 11.14 52.06 3.16
C ILE A 16 11.41 50.67 3.79
N TYR A 17 12.68 50.28 3.95
CA TYR A 17 13.05 48.97 4.48
C TYR A 17 12.74 48.84 5.98
N GLY A 18 13.03 49.86 6.78
CA GLY A 18 12.71 49.89 8.21
C GLY A 18 11.21 49.87 8.47
N ARG A 19 10.43 50.58 7.65
CA ARG A 19 8.96 50.58 7.72
C ARG A 19 8.36 49.21 7.41
N THR A 20 8.78 48.61 6.29
CA THR A 20 8.31 47.28 5.90
C THR A 20 8.66 46.25 6.97
N ALA A 21 9.86 46.32 7.55
CA ALA A 21 10.27 45.46 8.66
C ALA A 21 9.36 45.61 9.89
N LYS A 22 9.09 46.85 10.30
CA LYS A 22 8.24 47.16 11.47
C LYS A 22 6.79 46.71 11.26
N LEU A 23 6.24 46.86 10.05
CA LEU A 23 4.88 46.45 9.71
C LEU A 23 4.73 44.93 9.57
N THR A 24 5.73 44.25 9.02
CA THR A 24 5.70 42.79 8.79
C THR A 24 6.19 41.97 9.98
N GLY A 25 6.83 42.61 10.97
CA GLY A 25 7.44 41.93 12.12
C GLY A 25 8.72 41.15 11.79
N VAL A 26 9.30 41.39 10.61
CA VAL A 26 10.51 40.70 10.12
C VAL A 26 11.71 41.65 10.21
N SER A 27 12.92 41.12 10.42
CA SER A 27 14.14 41.96 10.48
C SER A 27 14.40 42.73 9.17
N VAL A 28 14.96 43.94 9.28
CA VAL A 28 15.37 44.77 8.12
C VAL A 28 16.30 44.01 7.17
N SER A 29 17.20 43.18 7.71
CA SER A 29 18.11 42.36 6.92
C SER A 29 17.38 41.33 6.04
N THR A 30 16.29 40.76 6.56
CA THR A 30 15.44 39.83 5.81
C THR A 30 14.66 40.56 4.72
N VAL A 31 14.13 41.75 5.01
CA VAL A 31 13.41 42.57 4.02
C VAL A 31 14.32 42.92 2.85
N ARG A 32 15.56 43.37 3.12
CA ARG A 32 16.56 43.63 2.06
C ARG A 32 16.83 42.39 1.22
N ARG A 33 17.07 41.24 1.87
CA ARG A 33 17.33 39.98 1.18
C ARG A 33 16.18 39.57 0.24
N ILE A 34 14.94 39.73 0.69
CA ILE A 34 13.74 39.41 -0.12
C ILE A 34 13.63 40.36 -1.32
N VAL A 35 13.86 41.65 -1.12
CA VAL A 35 13.82 42.65 -2.19
C VAL A 35 14.90 42.36 -3.25
N ASP A 36 16.14 42.09 -2.81
CA ASP A 36 17.25 41.73 -3.71
C ASP A 36 16.98 40.42 -4.47
N GLU A 37 16.38 39.42 -3.82
CA GLU A 37 15.98 38.16 -4.45
C GLU A 37 14.83 38.37 -5.46
N GLY A 38 13.90 39.28 -5.16
CA GLY A 38 12.85 39.72 -6.07
C GLY A 38 13.40 40.38 -7.32
N PHE A 39 14.40 41.26 -7.21
CA PHE A 39 15.05 41.86 -8.38
C PHE A 39 15.76 40.81 -9.24
N LYS A 40 16.47 39.86 -8.62
CA LYS A 40 17.18 38.79 -9.33
C LYS A 40 16.23 37.84 -10.08
N ASN A 41 15.01 37.64 -9.56
CA ASN A 41 14.03 36.73 -10.14
C ASN A 41 12.92 37.44 -10.94
N GLU A 42 13.09 38.72 -11.31
CA GLU A 42 12.04 39.53 -11.99
C GLU A 42 10.69 39.48 -11.25
N SER A 43 10.71 39.45 -9.91
CA SER A 43 9.53 39.31 -9.05
C SER A 43 8.74 38.00 -9.21
N LYS A 44 9.30 37.00 -9.90
CA LYS A 44 8.73 35.65 -9.97
C LYS A 44 9.08 34.89 -8.69
N LEU A 45 8.06 34.56 -7.90
CA LEU A 45 8.21 33.68 -6.73
C LEU A 45 8.44 32.24 -7.21
N VAL A 46 9.69 31.77 -7.13
CA VAL A 46 10.05 30.37 -7.42
C VAL A 46 10.36 29.66 -6.11
N THR A 47 9.47 28.77 -5.69
CA THR A 47 9.80 27.81 -4.63
C THR A 47 10.81 26.82 -5.17
N HIS A 48 12.05 26.88 -4.68
CA HIS A 48 13.05 25.87 -5.05
C HIS A 48 12.55 24.49 -4.61
N GLY A 49 12.28 23.63 -5.60
CA GLY A 49 11.90 22.25 -5.35
C GLY A 49 13.00 21.55 -4.55
N LYS A 50 12.61 20.70 -3.59
CA LYS A 50 13.58 19.91 -2.83
C LYS A 50 14.28 18.94 -3.78
N HIS A 51 15.55 19.17 -4.09
CA HIS A 51 16.39 18.23 -4.83
C HIS A 51 16.72 17.03 -3.93
N ARG A 52 15.77 16.10 -3.79
CA ARG A 52 15.98 14.84 -3.08
C ARG A 52 16.68 13.88 -4.03
N GLN A 53 17.96 13.62 -3.79
CA GLN A 53 18.60 12.42 -4.32
C GLN A 53 17.77 11.21 -3.86
N GLY A 54 17.22 10.45 -4.80
CA GLY A 54 16.49 9.23 -4.47
C GLY A 54 17.39 8.28 -3.69
N ARG A 55 16.80 7.40 -2.86
CA ARG A 55 17.57 6.35 -2.18
C ARG A 55 18.33 5.54 -3.23
N PRO A 56 19.65 5.33 -3.10
CA PRO A 56 20.38 4.49 -4.04
C PRO A 56 19.74 3.11 -4.05
N LYS A 57 19.37 2.63 -5.25
CA LYS A 57 18.86 1.28 -5.42
C LYS A 57 20.00 0.33 -5.08
N LYS A 58 19.87 -0.41 -3.98
CA LYS A 58 20.74 -1.57 -3.75
C LYS A 58 20.44 -2.56 -4.87
N GLN A 59 21.47 -3.07 -5.55
CA GLN A 59 21.32 -4.35 -6.24
C GLN A 59 21.04 -5.36 -5.13
N ILE A 60 19.77 -5.65 -4.93
CA ILE A 60 19.33 -6.84 -4.22
C ILE A 60 19.45 -7.95 -5.26
N ASP A 61 19.83 -9.15 -4.84
CA ASP A 61 19.89 -10.34 -5.68
C ASP A 61 18.57 -10.52 -6.46
N ASP A 62 18.51 -11.52 -7.33
CA ASP A 62 17.33 -11.85 -8.15
C ASP A 62 16.08 -12.26 -7.33
N PHE A 63 15.89 -11.78 -6.09
CA PHE A 63 14.69 -11.88 -5.29
C PHE A 63 13.43 -11.34 -5.98
N ASP A 64 13.59 -10.48 -7.00
CA ASP A 64 12.52 -10.12 -7.93
C ASP A 64 12.01 -11.35 -8.74
N LEU A 65 12.71 -12.49 -8.75
CA LEU A 65 12.32 -13.78 -9.33
C LEU A 65 11.25 -14.54 -8.54
N CYS A 66 10.66 -13.94 -7.50
CA CYS A 66 9.25 -14.24 -7.24
C CYS A 66 8.34 -13.93 -8.45
N ALA A 67 8.91 -13.34 -9.53
CA ALA A 67 8.35 -13.21 -10.87
C ALA A 67 7.59 -14.46 -11.31
N ILE A 68 6.27 -14.28 -11.36
CA ILE A 68 5.34 -15.11 -12.12
C ILE A 68 5.98 -15.39 -13.50
N ARG A 69 6.22 -16.67 -13.83
CA ARG A 69 6.87 -17.06 -15.09
C ARG A 69 6.11 -16.56 -16.33
N GLN A 70 4.80 -16.37 -16.20
CA GLN A 70 3.90 -15.90 -17.25
C GLN A 70 3.06 -14.72 -16.76
N LYS A 71 3.51 -13.50 -17.04
CA LYS A 71 2.81 -12.29 -16.58
C LYS A 71 1.68 -11.92 -17.54
N ALA A 72 0.44 -12.18 -17.12
CA ALA A 72 -0.72 -11.72 -17.86
C ALA A 72 -0.86 -10.18 -17.82
N PRO A 73 -1.35 -9.55 -18.91
CA PRO A 73 -1.67 -8.13 -18.94
C PRO A 73 -2.69 -7.72 -17.87
N THR A 74 -2.57 -6.49 -17.38
CA THR A 74 -3.47 -5.91 -16.37
C THR A 74 -4.14 -4.63 -16.90
N ASN A 75 -5.04 -4.02 -16.11
CA ASN A 75 -5.66 -2.74 -16.44
C ASN A 75 -4.64 -1.62 -16.74
N ALA A 76 -3.43 -1.70 -16.16
CA ALA A 76 -2.33 -0.77 -16.42
C ALA A 76 -1.57 -1.03 -17.74
N SER A 77 -1.79 -2.18 -18.37
CA SER A 77 -1.14 -2.54 -19.63
C SER A 77 -1.73 -1.77 -20.81
N THR A 78 -0.92 -1.52 -21.83
CA THR A 78 -1.36 -0.90 -23.09
C THR A 78 -2.22 -1.88 -23.89
N VAL A 79 -3.13 -1.37 -24.72
CA VAL A 79 -3.99 -2.22 -25.57
C VAL A 79 -3.16 -3.14 -26.46
N ASN A 80 -2.07 -2.65 -27.03
CA ASN A 80 -1.17 -3.44 -27.87
C ASN A 80 -0.55 -4.61 -27.11
N LYS A 81 -0.11 -4.40 -25.86
CA LYS A 81 0.41 -5.50 -25.01
C LYS A 81 -0.65 -6.55 -24.71
N ILE A 82 -1.91 -6.14 -24.54
CA ILE A 82 -3.03 -7.05 -24.33
C ILE A 82 -3.28 -7.89 -25.60
N LYS A 83 -3.34 -7.25 -26.77
CA LYS A 83 -3.52 -7.94 -28.06
C LYS A 83 -2.37 -8.92 -28.36
N LEU A 84 -1.13 -8.50 -28.17
CA LEU A 84 0.05 -9.36 -28.35
C LEU A 84 -0.01 -10.60 -27.46
N TRP A 85 -0.35 -10.44 -26.19
CA TRP A 85 -0.50 -11.58 -25.28
C TRP A 85 -1.61 -12.55 -25.73
N LEU A 86 -2.74 -12.04 -26.22
CA LEU A 86 -3.82 -12.89 -26.76
C LEU A 86 -3.35 -13.66 -28.00
N LEU A 87 -2.58 -13.04 -28.90
CA LEU A 87 -1.99 -13.70 -30.07
C LEU A 87 -0.98 -14.78 -29.66
N GLU A 88 -0.07 -14.48 -28.73
CA GLU A 88 0.95 -15.43 -28.21
C GLU A 88 0.30 -16.67 -27.58
N ASN A 89 -0.88 -16.51 -26.98
CA ASN A 89 -1.65 -17.60 -26.37
C ASN A 89 -2.67 -18.23 -27.34
N ASN A 90 -2.66 -17.87 -28.62
CA ASN A 90 -3.57 -18.36 -29.66
C ASN A 90 -5.07 -18.16 -29.32
N ILE A 91 -5.41 -17.05 -28.67
CA ILE A 91 -6.79 -16.71 -28.30
C ILE A 91 -7.38 -15.80 -29.39
N PRO A 92 -8.47 -16.20 -30.07
CA PRO A 92 -9.11 -15.36 -31.07
C PRO A 92 -9.76 -14.14 -30.40
N PHE A 93 -9.53 -12.95 -30.96
CA PHE A 93 -10.18 -11.71 -30.55
C PHE A 93 -10.43 -10.82 -31.76
N ASP A 94 -11.45 -9.97 -31.68
CA ASP A 94 -11.70 -8.93 -32.67
C ASP A 94 -10.86 -7.68 -32.35
N GLU A 95 -10.16 -7.15 -33.36
CA GLU A 95 -9.32 -5.97 -33.25
C GLU A 95 -10.09 -4.71 -32.85
N SER A 96 -11.40 -4.66 -33.13
CA SER A 96 -12.28 -3.55 -32.80
C SER A 96 -12.67 -3.51 -31.30
N LEU A 97 -12.41 -4.59 -30.56
CA LEU A 97 -12.81 -4.70 -29.16
C LEU A 97 -12.15 -3.65 -28.27
N ARG A 98 -12.97 -3.05 -27.41
CA ARG A 98 -12.49 -2.12 -26.39
C ARG A 98 -11.69 -2.87 -25.32
N LYS A 99 -10.74 -2.15 -24.71
CA LYS A 99 -9.85 -2.66 -23.65
C LYS A 99 -10.54 -3.50 -22.56
N PRO A 100 -11.75 -3.16 -22.04
CA PRO A 100 -12.42 -3.99 -21.04
C PRO A 100 -12.74 -5.41 -21.52
N TYR A 101 -13.23 -5.56 -22.75
CA TYR A 101 -13.57 -6.87 -23.33
C TYR A 101 -12.32 -7.70 -23.59
N LEU A 102 -11.25 -7.07 -24.10
CA LEU A 102 -9.95 -7.73 -24.25
C LEU A 102 -9.42 -8.24 -22.91
N LEU A 103 -9.58 -7.46 -21.83
CA LEU A 103 -9.18 -7.86 -20.49
C LEU A 103 -10.08 -8.97 -19.90
N MET A 104 -11.36 -9.04 -20.26
CA MET A 104 -12.21 -10.18 -19.91
C MET A 104 -11.71 -11.48 -20.56
N LEU A 105 -11.32 -11.42 -21.83
CA LEU A 105 -10.71 -12.57 -22.52
C LEU A 105 -9.40 -12.99 -21.85
N VAL A 106 -8.53 -12.02 -21.52
CA VAL A 106 -7.30 -12.29 -20.77
C VAL A 106 -7.62 -12.96 -19.42
N LYS A 107 -8.60 -12.45 -18.66
CA LYS A 107 -8.98 -13.05 -17.36
C LYS A 107 -9.50 -14.48 -17.51
N LYS A 108 -10.28 -14.76 -18.54
CA LYS A 108 -10.87 -16.08 -18.80
C LYS A 108 -9.80 -17.12 -19.19
N HIS A 109 -8.84 -16.71 -19.99
CA HIS A 109 -7.78 -17.59 -20.51
C HIS A 109 -6.45 -17.46 -19.77
N LYS A 110 -6.45 -16.77 -18.62
CA LYS A 110 -5.25 -16.59 -17.81
C LYS A 110 -4.82 -17.97 -17.26
N PRO A 111 -3.59 -18.43 -17.56
CA PRO A 111 -3.09 -19.67 -16.96
C PRO A 111 -2.90 -19.50 -15.46
N GLU A 112 -2.87 -20.63 -14.75
CA GLU A 112 -2.50 -20.63 -13.34
C GLU A 112 -1.11 -20.02 -13.14
N LEU A 113 -0.96 -19.28 -12.04
CA LEU A 113 0.28 -18.58 -11.76
C LEU A 113 1.36 -19.60 -11.36
N VAL A 114 2.35 -19.79 -12.22
CA VAL A 114 3.55 -20.59 -11.91
C VAL A 114 4.63 -19.66 -11.35
N TYR A 115 4.99 -19.84 -10.09
CA TYR A 115 6.07 -19.10 -9.46
C TYR A 115 7.40 -19.85 -9.64
N HIS A 116 8.48 -19.11 -9.94
CA HIS A 116 9.80 -19.72 -10.08
C HIS A 116 10.26 -20.39 -8.78
N ILE A 117 9.96 -19.79 -7.63
CA ILE A 117 10.30 -20.32 -6.31
C ILE A 117 9.61 -21.67 -6.02
N ASP A 118 8.41 -21.90 -6.56
CA ASP A 118 7.70 -23.16 -6.36
C ASP A 118 8.42 -24.31 -7.08
N GLY A 119 8.98 -24.03 -8.28
CA GLY A 119 9.82 -24.98 -9.00
C GLY A 119 11.11 -25.28 -8.23
N LEU A 120 11.82 -24.22 -7.78
CA LEU A 120 13.06 -24.38 -7.01
C LEU A 120 12.85 -25.20 -5.73
N LEU A 121 11.77 -24.93 -4.98
CA LEU A 121 11.45 -25.65 -3.76
C LEU A 121 10.99 -27.08 -4.07
N GLY A 122 10.23 -27.28 -5.15
CA GLY A 122 9.83 -28.59 -5.64
C GLY A 122 11.01 -29.48 -6.02
N ASP A 123 12.05 -28.92 -6.65
CA ASP A 123 13.28 -29.63 -7.00
C ASP A 123 14.03 -30.15 -5.75
N HIS A 124 13.81 -29.50 -4.60
CA HIS A 124 14.34 -29.92 -3.29
C HIS A 124 13.34 -30.78 -2.48
N GLY A 125 12.21 -31.18 -3.07
CA GLY A 125 11.19 -32.00 -2.41
C GLY A 125 10.29 -31.25 -1.43
N HIS A 126 10.20 -29.92 -1.54
CA HIS A 126 9.36 -29.08 -0.70
C HIS A 126 8.10 -28.62 -1.42
N THR A 127 6.96 -28.74 -0.74
CA THR A 127 5.67 -28.22 -1.21
C THR A 127 5.42 -26.83 -0.67
N VAL A 128 5.13 -25.87 -1.55
CA VAL A 128 4.81 -24.49 -1.15
C VAL A 128 3.34 -24.36 -0.78
N ILE A 129 3.09 -23.79 0.39
CA ILE A 129 1.74 -23.40 0.84
C ILE A 129 1.65 -21.89 0.79
N ARG A 130 0.58 -21.37 0.17
CA ARG A 130 0.32 -19.93 0.07
C ARG A 130 -0.73 -19.53 1.09
N LEU A 131 -0.39 -18.52 1.89
CA LEU A 131 -1.32 -17.92 2.84
C LEU A 131 -2.18 -16.86 2.14
N PRO A 132 -3.48 -16.77 2.46
CA PRO A 132 -4.32 -15.66 2.04
C PRO A 132 -3.74 -14.31 2.49
N LEU A 133 -3.91 -13.27 1.66
CA LEU A 133 -3.47 -11.92 2.05
C LEU A 133 -4.19 -11.46 3.32
N TYR A 134 -3.47 -10.74 4.18
CA TYR A 134 -3.97 -10.20 5.46
C TYR A 134 -4.36 -11.24 6.53
N HIS A 135 -4.06 -12.51 6.32
CA HIS A 135 -4.30 -13.59 7.28
C HIS A 135 -2.99 -14.09 7.91
N CYS A 136 -2.30 -13.20 8.63
CA CYS A 136 -1.05 -13.54 9.32
C CYS A 136 -1.26 -14.49 10.51
N ASP A 137 -2.49 -14.58 11.01
CA ASP A 137 -2.95 -15.53 12.02
C ASP A 137 -2.95 -16.98 11.54
N LEU A 138 -3.01 -17.21 10.22
CA LEU A 138 -2.81 -18.52 9.61
C LEU A 138 -1.32 -18.88 9.43
N ASN A 139 -0.39 -18.00 9.84
CA ASN A 139 1.04 -18.25 9.76
C ASN A 139 1.62 -18.65 11.14
N PRO A 140 1.99 -19.92 11.37
CA PRO A 140 2.52 -20.34 12.66
C PRO A 140 3.85 -19.65 13.01
N ILE A 141 4.60 -19.20 12.01
CA ILE A 141 5.86 -18.46 12.20
C ILE A 141 5.61 -17.13 12.93
N GLU A 142 4.49 -16.46 12.66
CA GLU A 142 4.15 -15.19 13.33
C GLU A 142 3.90 -15.36 14.83
N LEU A 143 3.30 -16.49 15.23
CA LEU A 143 3.11 -16.85 16.64
C LEU A 143 4.45 -17.07 17.34
N VAL A 144 5.37 -17.78 16.68
CA VAL A 144 6.72 -18.02 17.20
C VAL A 144 7.50 -16.71 17.28
N TRP A 145 7.39 -15.83 16.28
CA TRP A 145 7.96 -14.49 16.33
C TRP A 145 7.41 -13.67 17.49
N ALA A 146 6.11 -13.71 17.75
CA ALA A 146 5.52 -13.03 18.90
C ALA A 146 6.10 -13.56 20.24
N MET A 147 6.26 -14.87 20.35
CA MET A 147 6.87 -15.52 21.51
C MET A 147 8.34 -15.10 21.71
N VAL A 148 9.14 -15.17 20.65
CA VAL A 148 10.55 -14.77 20.66
C VAL A 148 10.71 -13.29 20.99
N LYS A 149 9.91 -12.41 20.39
CA LYS A 149 9.89 -10.96 20.71
C LYS A 149 9.63 -10.72 22.19
N LYS A 150 8.67 -11.45 22.79
CA LYS A 150 8.37 -11.35 24.22
C LYS A 150 9.56 -11.77 25.08
N ARG A 151 10.25 -12.86 24.73
CA ARG A 151 11.46 -13.32 25.46
C ARG A 151 12.60 -12.30 25.37
N ILE A 152 12.83 -11.72 24.19
CA ILE A 152 13.84 -10.67 24.00
C ILE A 152 13.48 -9.45 24.84
N ALA A 153 12.23 -8.98 24.80
CA ALA A 153 11.79 -7.82 25.55
C ALA A 153 11.98 -7.97 27.08
N GLN A 154 11.78 -9.19 27.61
CA GLN A 154 11.99 -9.48 29.03
C GLN A 154 13.48 -9.40 29.46
N LYS A 155 14.40 -9.75 28.56
CA LYS A 155 15.84 -9.75 28.82
C LYS A 155 16.53 -8.45 28.41
N ASN A 156 15.90 -7.64 27.56
CA ASN A 156 16.46 -6.40 27.03
C ASN A 156 16.39 -5.25 28.05
N VAL A 157 17.02 -5.43 29.21
CA VAL A 157 17.16 -4.43 30.25
C VAL A 157 18.57 -3.85 30.14
N GLY A 158 18.70 -2.66 29.54
CA GLY A 158 19.94 -1.88 29.59
C GLY A 158 20.87 -1.93 28.37
N GLY A 159 20.35 -2.05 27.15
CA GLY A 159 21.17 -1.87 25.93
C GLY A 159 22.06 -3.08 25.57
N GLN A 160 21.62 -4.28 25.95
CA GLN A 160 22.29 -5.52 25.59
C GLN A 160 22.32 -5.74 24.08
N ASN A 161 23.25 -6.59 23.62
CA ASN A 161 23.33 -6.95 22.21
C ASN A 161 22.09 -7.77 21.81
N VAL A 162 21.15 -7.12 21.12
CA VAL A 162 19.88 -7.69 20.67
C VAL A 162 20.08 -8.92 19.78
N ALA A 163 21.18 -8.99 19.01
CA ALA A 163 21.44 -10.13 18.13
C ALA A 163 21.70 -11.42 18.94
N LYS A 164 22.52 -11.33 20.00
CA LYS A 164 22.77 -12.47 20.89
C LYS A 164 21.51 -12.91 21.64
N LEU A 165 20.74 -11.95 22.13
CA LEU A 165 19.46 -12.23 22.80
C LEU A 165 18.45 -12.90 21.87
N ALA A 166 18.43 -12.51 20.58
CA ALA A 166 17.57 -13.14 19.59
C ALA A 166 17.99 -14.59 19.34
N GLU A 167 19.28 -14.85 19.17
CA GLU A 167 19.80 -16.20 18.96
C GLU A 167 19.48 -17.13 20.14
N GLU A 168 19.73 -16.69 21.38
CA GLU A 168 19.32 -17.42 22.59
C GLU A 168 17.81 -17.65 22.65
N ALA A 169 17.00 -16.63 22.29
CA ALA A 169 15.56 -16.74 22.31
C ALA A 169 15.05 -17.76 21.29
N PHE A 170 15.62 -17.82 20.09
CA PHE A 170 15.29 -18.85 19.09
C PHE A 170 15.74 -20.24 19.54
N GLN A 171 16.94 -20.40 20.09
CA GLN A 171 17.42 -21.69 20.61
C GLN A 171 16.58 -22.23 21.77
N SER A 172 16.00 -21.33 22.57
CA SER A 172 15.10 -21.71 23.66
C SER A 172 13.71 -22.14 23.21
N VAL A 173 13.35 -22.03 21.92
CA VAL A 173 12.04 -22.48 21.43
C VAL A 173 12.04 -24.00 21.39
N THR A 174 11.14 -24.62 22.16
CA THR A 174 11.05 -26.08 22.22
C THR A 174 10.20 -26.64 21.07
N PRO A 175 10.41 -27.92 20.69
CA PRO A 175 9.54 -28.59 19.71
C PRO A 175 8.06 -28.61 20.13
N GLN A 176 7.79 -28.67 21.44
CA GLN A 176 6.42 -28.65 21.96
C GLN A 176 5.77 -27.28 21.79
N GLU A 177 6.50 -26.19 22.03
CA GLU A 177 6.00 -24.83 21.78
C GLU A 177 5.71 -24.61 20.30
N TRP A 178 6.58 -25.09 19.41
CA TRP A 178 6.34 -25.07 17.97
C TRP A 178 5.07 -25.84 17.60
N LYS A 179 4.91 -27.06 18.12
CA LYS A 179 3.73 -27.88 17.89
C LYS A 179 2.46 -27.17 18.35
N ASN A 180 2.49 -26.52 19.51
CA ASN A 180 1.34 -25.76 20.03
C ASN A 180 0.97 -24.60 19.10
N CYS A 181 1.94 -23.88 18.52
CA CYS A 181 1.68 -22.84 17.53
C CYS A 181 0.98 -23.39 16.28
N VAL A 182 1.44 -24.55 15.78
CA VAL A 182 0.82 -25.20 14.62
C VAL A 182 -0.61 -25.65 14.92
N GLU A 183 -0.86 -26.26 16.08
CA GLU A 183 -2.22 -26.67 16.48
C GLU A 183 -3.15 -25.47 16.68
N HIS A 184 -2.64 -24.34 17.17
CA HIS A 184 -3.42 -23.11 17.26
C HIS A 184 -3.85 -22.61 15.88
N VAL A 185 -2.94 -22.59 14.91
CA VAL A 185 -3.26 -22.21 13.52
C VAL A 185 -4.33 -23.11 12.92
N LYS A 186 -4.24 -24.44 13.11
CA LYS A 186 -5.27 -25.39 12.65
C LYS A 186 -6.63 -25.12 13.28
N SER A 187 -6.65 -24.69 14.54
CA SER A 187 -7.90 -24.30 15.22
C SER A 187 -8.52 -23.06 14.57
N ILE A 188 -7.72 -22.03 14.28
CA ILE A 188 -8.17 -20.81 13.59
C ILE A 188 -8.67 -21.14 12.18
N GLU A 189 -7.96 -21.99 11.44
CA GLU A 189 -8.37 -22.45 10.12
C GLU A 189 -9.75 -23.11 10.15
N LYS A 190 -9.99 -24.01 11.12
CA LYS A 190 -11.29 -24.66 11.30
C LYS A 190 -12.40 -23.67 11.64
N GLU A 191 -12.10 -22.67 12.47
CA GLU A 191 -13.03 -21.60 12.82
C GLU A 191 -13.43 -20.78 11.59
N TYR A 192 -12.45 -20.38 10.77
CA TYR A 192 -12.69 -19.66 9.51
C TYR A 192 -13.49 -20.48 8.51
N PHE A 193 -13.17 -21.77 8.37
CA PHE A 193 -13.93 -22.65 7.49
C PHE A 193 -15.40 -22.77 7.94
N THR A 194 -15.63 -22.90 9.25
CA THR A 194 -16.98 -23.01 9.83
C THR A 194 -17.77 -21.73 9.62
N ARG A 195 -17.18 -20.56 9.93
CA ARG A 195 -17.82 -19.26 9.72
C ARG A 195 -18.07 -18.95 8.24
N GLY A 196 -17.11 -19.24 7.37
CA GLY A 196 -17.27 -19.08 5.92
C GLY A 196 -18.45 -19.86 5.37
N ARG A 197 -18.70 -21.07 5.91
CA ARG A 197 -19.85 -21.89 5.54
C ARG A 197 -21.19 -21.30 6.00
N THR A 198 -21.24 -20.65 7.16
CA THR A 198 -22.48 -20.03 7.64
C THR A 198 -22.76 -18.69 6.97
N LEU A 199 -21.73 -17.94 6.58
CA LEU A 199 -21.88 -16.64 5.91
C LEU A 199 -22.73 -16.71 4.63
N TYR A 200 -22.52 -17.69 3.75
CA TYR A 200 -23.35 -17.80 2.53
C TYR A 200 -24.81 -18.13 2.86
N ASN A 201 -25.04 -19.02 3.83
CA ASN A 201 -26.40 -19.33 4.28
C ASN A 201 -27.09 -18.12 4.93
N GLU A 202 -26.34 -17.27 5.63
CA GLU A 202 -26.83 -16.02 6.23
C GLU A 202 -27.13 -14.96 5.17
N ILE A 203 -26.26 -14.82 4.15
CA ILE A 203 -26.50 -13.94 2.99
C ILE A 203 -27.75 -14.40 2.22
N ASP A 204 -27.89 -15.70 1.95
CA ASP A 204 -29.04 -16.23 1.23
C ASP A 204 -30.34 -16.02 2.02
N ARG A 205 -30.31 -16.18 3.35
CA ARG A 205 -31.46 -15.84 4.23
C ARG A 205 -31.81 -14.36 4.17
N LEU A 206 -30.82 -13.47 4.13
CA LEU A 206 -31.05 -12.03 3.96
C LEU A 206 -31.64 -11.70 2.59
N PHE A 207 -31.26 -12.41 1.52
CA PHE A 207 -31.85 -12.24 0.19
C PHE A 207 -33.30 -12.72 0.12
N VAL A 208 -33.62 -13.88 0.70
CA VAL A 208 -35.01 -14.40 0.72
C VAL A 208 -35.93 -13.45 1.50
N SER A 209 -35.47 -12.90 2.62
CA SER A 209 -36.22 -11.93 3.43
C SER A 209 -36.57 -10.63 2.70
N VAL A 210 -35.84 -10.23 1.65
CA VAL A 210 -36.10 -8.98 0.91
C VAL A 210 -37.12 -9.17 -0.20
N CYS A 211 -37.34 -10.41 -0.67
CA CYS A 211 -38.29 -10.70 -1.75
C CYS A 211 -39.74 -10.91 -1.27
N ASP A 212 -39.96 -11.27 0.00
CA ASP A 212 -41.30 -11.58 0.53
C ASP A 212 -42.14 -10.35 0.92
N ASP A 213 -41.58 -9.12 0.89
CA ASP A 213 -42.33 -7.88 1.20
C ASP A 213 -42.87 -7.14 -0.04
N SER A 214 -42.74 -7.71 -1.25
CA SER A 214 -43.40 -7.15 -2.44
C SER A 214 -44.83 -7.68 -2.54
N SER A 215 -45.73 -7.15 -1.72
CA SER A 215 -47.19 -7.35 -1.81
C SER A 215 -47.68 -7.07 -3.24
N SER A 216 -47.99 -8.14 -3.97
CA SER A 216 -48.61 -8.11 -5.30
C SER A 216 -50.12 -7.89 -5.14
N ASP A 217 -50.55 -6.64 -5.26
CA ASP A 217 -51.98 -6.31 -5.34
C ASP A 217 -52.51 -6.78 -6.70
N SER A 218 -53.47 -7.70 -6.68
CA SER A 218 -54.05 -8.32 -7.88
C SER A 218 -55.41 -7.69 -8.13
N GLU A 219 -55.54 -6.86 -9.16
CA GLU A 219 -56.84 -6.34 -9.62
C GLU A 219 -57.44 -7.31 -10.67
N GLU A 220 -58.55 -7.96 -10.30
CA GLU A 220 -59.43 -8.69 -11.20
C GLU A 220 -60.19 -7.69 -12.09
N VAL A 221 -60.20 -7.91 -13.40
CA VAL A 221 -61.03 -7.15 -14.35
C VAL A 221 -62.07 -8.12 -14.94
N GLU A 222 -63.32 -7.99 -14.48
CA GLU A 222 -64.50 -8.56 -15.14
C GLU A 222 -64.70 -7.89 -16.51
N VAL A 223 -64.98 -8.71 -17.52
CA VAL A 223 -65.32 -8.25 -18.88
C VAL A 223 -66.75 -8.70 -19.16
N ASP A 224 -67.64 -7.72 -19.33
CA ASP A 224 -68.88 -7.83 -20.11
C ASP A 224 -68.68 -7.15 -21.47
#